data_AF-A0A2N6VIR9-F1
#
_entry.id   AF-A0A2N6VIR9-F1
#
_cell.length_a   1.000
_cell.length_b   1.000
_cell.length_c   1.000
_cell.angle_alpha   90.00
_cell.angle_beta   90.00
_cell.angle_gamma   90.00
#
_symmetry.space_group_name_H-M   'P 1'
#
loop_
_entity.id
_entity.type
_entity.pdbx_description
1 polymer ?
#
loop_
_entity_poly.entity_id
_entity_poly.type
_entity_poly.pdbx_seq_one_letter_code
_entity_poly.pdbx_strand_id
1 'polypeptide(L)' 'MAPIVQAGDPVLRRPAAAYTGQLSDEQLFGLLEVMRATMHAAPGVGLAAPQIGIGVRIAVIEDRVRLPEDQAR' A
#
# COMPACT_ATOMS: atom_id res chain seq x y z
N MET A 1 10.66 1.09 -3.93
CA MET A 1 9.40 1.01 -4.72
C MET A 1 9.27 -0.38 -5.29
N ALA A 2 8.05 -0.87 -5.48
CA ALA A 2 7.76 -2.20 -6.03
C ALA A 2 6.82 -2.09 -7.25
N PRO A 3 6.89 -3.02 -8.21
CA PRO A 3 5.97 -3.03 -9.35
C PRO A 3 4.54 -3.34 -8.89
N ILE A 4 3.57 -2.69 -9.52
CA ILE A 4 2.15 -2.98 -9.30
C ILE A 4 1.72 -4.13 -10.21
N VAL A 5 1.27 -5.24 -9.63
CA VAL A 5 0.76 -6.39 -10.38
C VAL A 5 -0.57 -6.05 -11.05
N GLN A 6 -0.82 -6.66 -12.20
CA GLN A 6 -1.99 -6.36 -13.03
C GLN A 6 -3.15 -7.33 -12.77
N ALA A 7 -4.35 -6.94 -13.20
CA ALA A 7 -5.52 -7.80 -13.12
C ALA A 7 -5.26 -9.16 -13.79
N GLY A 8 -5.58 -10.25 -13.10
CA GLY A 8 -5.27 -11.61 -13.54
C GLY A 8 -4.14 -12.26 -12.73
N ASP A 9 -3.29 -11.48 -12.05
CA ASP A 9 -2.31 -12.03 -11.13
C ASP A 9 -3.00 -12.86 -10.02
N PRO A 10 -2.56 -14.11 -9.76
CA PRO A 10 -3.17 -14.96 -8.75
C PRO A 10 -3.24 -14.35 -7.35
N VAL A 11 -2.30 -13.47 -6.98
CA VAL A 11 -2.30 -12.79 -5.67
C VAL A 11 -3.51 -11.87 -5.49
N LEU A 12 -4.02 -11.30 -6.58
CA LEU A 12 -5.22 -10.45 -6.59
C LEU A 12 -6.53 -11.26 -6.64
N ARG A 13 -6.45 -12.58 -6.81
CA ARG A 13 -7.61 -13.49 -6.96
C ARG A 13 -7.87 -14.35 -5.73
N ARG A 14 -7.06 -14.23 -4.69
CA ARG A 14 -7.19 -15.01 -3.46
C ARG A 14 -7.32 -14.07 -2.26
N PRO A 15 -8.05 -14.46 -1.20
CA PRO A 15 -8.02 -13.72 0.05
C PRO A 15 -6.59 -13.63 0.59
N ALA A 16 -6.16 -12.42 0.95
CA ALA A 16 -4.89 -12.22 1.61
C ALA A 16 -4.89 -12.85 3.01
N ALA A 17 -3.73 -13.37 3.44
CA ALA A 17 -3.54 -13.93 4.76
C ALA A 17 -3.63 -12.84 5.83
N ALA A 18 -4.25 -13.15 6.97
CA ALA A 18 -4.28 -12.23 8.10
C ALA A 18 -2.86 -11.98 8.63
N TYR A 19 -2.53 -10.72 8.92
CA TYR A 19 -1.28 -10.40 9.59
C TYR A 19 -1.42 -10.75 11.08
N THR A 20 -0.56 -11.65 11.56
CA THR A 20 -0.53 -12.11 12.96
C THR A 20 0.90 -12.01 13.53
N GLY A 21 1.73 -11.12 12.98
CA GLY A 21 3.13 -10.97 13.39
C GLY A 21 4.11 -11.85 12.61
N GLN A 22 3.84 -12.14 11.33
CA GLN A 22 4.73 -12.96 10.49
C GLN A 22 6.01 -12.21 10.04
N LEU A 23 6.08 -10.89 10.24
CA LEU A 23 7.23 -10.06 9.93
C LEU A 23 7.83 -9.53 11.23
N SER A 24 9.15 -9.37 11.27
CA SER A 24 9.78 -8.55 12.30
C SER A 24 9.34 -7.09 12.15
N ASP A 25 9.50 -6.28 13.20
CA ASP A 25 9.19 -4.86 13.15
C ASP A 25 9.95 -4.17 12.01
N GLU A 26 11.25 -4.47 11.86
CA GLU A 26 12.08 -3.92 10.76
C GLU A 26 11.52 -4.28 9.38
N GLN A 27 11.12 -5.54 9.17
CA GLN A 27 10.52 -5.98 7.90
C GLN A 27 9.17 -5.31 7.64
N LEU A 28 8.35 -5.15 8.69
CA LEU A 28 7.07 -4.46 8.59
C LEU A 28 7.27 -2.99 8.21
N PHE A 29 8.18 -2.27 8.88
CA PHE A 29 8.48 -0.87 8.55
C PHE A 29 9.03 -0.74 7.12
N GLY A 30 9.94 -1.62 6.72
CA GLY A 30 10.46 -1.64 5.33
C GLY A 30 9.35 -1.86 4.30
N LEU A 31 8.41 -2.78 4.57
CA LEU A 31 7.26 -3.02 3.71
C LEU A 31 6.38 -1.76 3.59
N LEU A 32 6.06 -1.11 4.71
CA LEU A 32 5.22 0.09 4.73
C LEU A 32 5.86 1.25 3.94
N GLU A 33 7.16 1.45 4.07
CA GLU A 33 7.90 2.45 3.30
C GLU A 33 7.85 2.17 1.79
N VAL A 34 8.07 0.91 1.39
CA VAL A 34 7.96 0.51 -0.02
C VAL A 34 6.54 0.72 -0.55
N MET A 35 5.52 0.37 0.23
CA MET A 35 4.11 0.55 -0.15
C MET A 35 3.76 2.04 -0.30
N ARG A 36 4.16 2.88 0.64
CA ARG A 36 3.92 4.34 0.59
C ARG A 36 4.63 4.99 -0.59
N ALA A 37 5.89 4.67 -0.82
CA ALA A 37 6.64 5.19 -1.97
C ALA A 37 6.01 4.75 -3.30
N THR A 38 5.51 3.51 -3.39
CA THR A 38 4.83 2.98 -4.58
C THR A 38 3.49 3.68 -4.82
N MET A 39 2.70 3.91 -3.75
CA MET A 39 1.44 4.66 -3.82
C MET A 39 1.64 6.09 -4.34
N HIS A 40 2.65 6.80 -3.82
CA HIS A 40 2.95 8.18 -4.25
C HIS A 40 3.40 8.25 -5.71
N ALA A 41 4.15 7.26 -6.19
CA ALA A 41 4.59 7.22 -7.57
C ALA A 41 3.50 6.82 -8.57
N ALA A 42 2.48 6.08 -8.12
CA ALA A 42 1.31 5.67 -8.91
C ALA A 42 0.12 6.63 -8.76
N PRO A 43 0.39 7.93 -8.54
CA PRO A 43 -0.42 8.94 -7.81
C PRO A 43 -1.77 8.46 -7.23
N GLY A 44 -1.73 7.45 -6.36
CA GLY A 44 -2.93 6.87 -5.75
C GLY A 44 -3.18 7.40 -4.34
N VAL A 45 -4.43 7.30 -3.88
CA VAL A 45 -4.83 7.60 -2.48
C VAL A 45 -4.67 6.42 -1.53
N GLY A 46 -4.33 5.23 -2.06
CA GLY A 46 -4.13 4.02 -1.28
C GLY A 46 -3.46 2.90 -2.08
N LEU A 47 -2.87 1.95 -1.37
CA LEU A 47 -2.25 0.74 -1.93
C LEU A 47 -2.33 -0.42 -0.94
N ALA A 48 -2.79 -1.58 -1.39
CA ALA A 48 -2.81 -2.82 -0.63
C ALA A 48 -1.60 -3.70 -0.95
N ALA A 49 -1.07 -4.45 0.03
CA ALA A 49 0.09 -5.31 -0.15
C ALA A 49 -0.05 -6.33 -1.32
N PRO A 50 -1.23 -6.90 -1.62
CA PRO A 50 -1.39 -7.77 -2.78
C PRO A 50 -1.10 -7.07 -4.11
N GLN A 51 -1.31 -5.75 -4.21
CA GLN A 51 -1.00 -4.99 -5.43
C GLN A 51 0.51 -4.94 -5.72
N ILE A 52 1.37 -5.22 -4.74
CA ILE A 52 2.82 -5.35 -4.91
C ILE A 52 3.30 -6.81 -4.76
N GLY A 53 2.39 -7.78 -4.96
CA GLY A 53 2.73 -9.21 -4.96
C GLY A 53 2.73 -9.87 -3.57
N ILE A 54 2.36 -9.15 -2.50
CA ILE A 54 2.46 -9.68 -1.13
C ILE A 54 1.05 -9.97 -0.60
N GLY A 55 0.71 -11.25 -0.51
CA GLY A 55 -0.63 -11.74 -0.12
C GLY A 55 -0.96 -11.62 1.37
N VAL A 56 -0.70 -10.46 2.01
CA VAL A 56 -1.00 -10.18 3.42
C VAL A 56 -2.02 -9.04 3.55
N ARG A 57 -2.85 -9.07 4.60
CA ARG A 57 -3.87 -8.04 4.89
C ARG A 57 -3.25 -6.77 5.48
N ILE A 58 -2.50 -6.03 4.66
CA ILE A 58 -1.91 -4.73 4.99
C ILE A 58 -2.25 -3.76 3.86
N ALA A 59 -2.57 -2.51 4.21
CA ALA A 59 -2.80 -1.42 3.27
C ALA A 59 -2.26 -0.10 3.82
N VAL A 60 -1.87 0.79 2.91
CA VAL A 60 -1.57 2.20 3.20
C VAL A 60 -2.60 3.08 2.52
N ILE A 61 -3.00 4.17 3.17
CA ILE A 61 -3.98 5.14 2.66
C ILE A 61 -3.48 6.53 3.05
N GLU A 62 -3.48 7.46 2.09
CA GLU A 62 -3.13 8.86 2.32
C GLU A 62 -4.02 9.74 1.43
N ASP A 63 -4.84 10.57 2.05
CA ASP A 63 -5.63 11.58 1.35
C ASP A 63 -4.98 12.95 1.54
N ARG A 64 -4.50 13.53 0.44
CA ARG A 64 -3.98 14.91 0.44
C ARG A 64 -5.10 15.83 0.03
N VAL A 65 -5.89 16.26 1.01
CA VAL A 65 -6.81 17.38 0.80
C VAL A 65 -5.96 18.59 0.42
N ARG A 66 -6.04 18.99 -0.85
CA ARG A 66 -5.50 20.27 -1.30
C ARG A 66 -6.59 21.30 -1.01
N LEU A 67 -6.58 21.84 0.22
CA LEU A 67 -7.47 22.94 0.57
C LEU A 67 -7.13 24.12 -0.35
N PRO A 68 -8.12 24.81 -0.92
CA PRO A 68 -7.93 26.12 -1.52
C PRO A 68 -7.19 27.04 -0.52
N GLU A 69 -6.29 27.91 -0.99
CA GLU A 69 -5.44 28.75 -0.12
C GLU A 69 -6.27 29.60 0.87
N ASP A 70 -7.50 29.95 0.48
CA ASP A 70 -8.51 30.65 1.27
C ASP A 70 -9.14 29.84 2.42
N GLN A 71 -8.92 28.52 2.45
CA GLN A 71 -9.48 27.59 3.44
C GLN A 71 -8.42 26.88 4.30
N ALA A 72 -7.13 27.07 4.00
CA ALA A 72 -6.04 26.60 4.83
C ALA A 72 -5.80 27.57 6.00
N ARG A 73 -6.60 27.46 7.06
CA ARG A 73 -6.42 28.21 8.32
C ARG A 73 -6.07 27.30 9.47
#